data_AF-A0A659UM53-F1
#
_entry.id   AF-A0A659UM53-F1
#
_cell.length_a   1.000
_cell.length_b   1.000
_cell.length_c   1.000
_cell.angle_alpha   90.00
_cell.angle_beta   90.00
_cell.angle_gamma   90.00
#
_symmetry.space_group_name_H-M   'P 1'
#
loop_
_entity.id
_entity.type
_entity.pdbx_description
1 polymer ?
#
loop_
_entity_poly.entity_id
_entity_poly.type
_entity_poly.pdbx_seq_one_letter_code
_entity_poly.pdbx_strand_id
1 'polypeptide(L)'
;SARIYAWMSANPGGYLDPFRLSDFSDPLVRQTYQAYHIDVLRETVARTVPTINYPGATAFHNALDENLMASLTKAKTSEQAMADTETEWKKIARRIGEDKLLEAIRTNKEAWPTVLDPIS
;
A
#
# COMPACT_ATOMS: atom_id res chain seq x y z
N SER A 1 2.75 12.21 23.82
CA SER A 1 2.18 13.53 23.47
C SER A 1 1.05 13.35 22.46
N ALA A 2 -0.19 13.11 22.90
CA ALA A 2 -1.31 12.82 21.98
C ALA A 2 -1.79 14.06 21.20
N ARG A 3 -1.74 15.24 21.83
CA ARG A 3 -2.22 16.52 21.29
C ARG A 3 -1.45 17.02 20.07
N ILE A 4 -0.12 16.86 20.03
CA ILE A 4 0.67 17.40 18.90
C ILE A 4 0.33 16.70 17.59
N TYR A 5 0.15 15.38 17.63
CA TYR A 5 -0.22 14.60 16.47
C TYR A 5 -1.67 14.81 16.05
N ALA A 6 -2.61 15.00 16.99
CA ALA A 6 -3.99 15.38 16.63
C ALA A 6 -4.02 16.73 15.91
N TRP A 7 -3.20 17.69 16.36
CA TRP A 7 -3.02 18.96 15.67
C TRP A 7 -2.38 18.79 14.28
N MET A 8 -1.32 17.98 14.16
CA MET A 8 -0.68 17.72 12.86
C MET A 8 -1.66 17.06 11.87
N SER A 9 -2.43 16.08 12.33
CA SER A 9 -3.41 15.38 11.51
C SER A 9 -4.58 16.27 11.15
N ALA A 10 -5.08 17.11 12.05
CA ALA A 10 -6.20 17.99 11.75
C ALA A 10 -5.81 19.31 11.05
N ASN A 11 -4.54 19.50 10.74
CA ASN A 11 -4.06 20.74 10.15
C ASN A 11 -4.49 20.83 8.67
N PRO A 12 -5.18 21.90 8.24
CA PRO A 12 -5.62 22.06 6.85
C PRO A 12 -4.46 22.21 5.84
N GLY A 13 -3.23 22.49 6.31
CA GLY A 13 -2.02 22.47 5.50
C GLY A 13 -1.48 21.07 5.19
N GLY A 14 -2.08 20.01 5.75
CA GLY A 14 -1.79 18.62 5.40
C GLY A 14 -0.43 18.11 5.85
N TYR A 15 -0.22 17.92 7.16
CA TYR A 15 1.05 17.37 7.67
C TYR A 15 1.08 15.84 7.73
N LEU A 16 0.00 15.22 8.23
CA LEU A 16 -0.13 13.77 8.39
C LEU A 16 -1.58 13.38 8.16
N ASP A 17 -1.83 12.24 7.54
CA ASP A 17 -3.15 11.62 7.58
C ASP A 17 -3.43 10.98 8.95
N PRO A 18 -4.69 10.74 9.34
CA PRO A 18 -5.04 10.01 10.56
C PRO A 18 -4.42 8.60 10.54
N PHE A 19 -3.54 8.31 11.52
CA PHE A 19 -2.73 7.08 11.51
C PHE A 19 -2.80 6.30 12.83
N ARG A 20 -3.35 6.90 13.89
CA ARG A 20 -3.53 6.26 15.20
C ARG A 20 -5.01 6.06 15.48
N LEU A 21 -5.34 5.01 16.23
CA LEU A 21 -6.72 4.74 16.64
C LEU A 21 -7.39 5.94 17.32
N SER A 22 -6.64 6.73 18.07
CA SER A 22 -7.15 7.96 18.71
C SER A 22 -7.57 9.04 17.73
N ASP A 23 -6.91 9.13 16.57
CA ASP A 23 -7.14 10.19 15.58
C ASP A 23 -8.54 10.06 14.96
N PHE A 24 -9.04 8.83 14.79
CA PHE A 24 -10.39 8.56 14.26
C PHE A 24 -11.52 9.02 15.20
N SER A 25 -11.22 9.18 16.49
CA SER A 25 -12.16 9.68 17.51
C SER A 25 -11.91 11.13 17.93
N ASP A 26 -10.82 11.75 17.46
CA ASP A 26 -10.45 13.10 17.88
C ASP A 26 -11.41 14.13 17.25
N PRO A 27 -12.05 15.01 18.06
CA PRO A 27 -13.02 15.97 17.54
C PRO A 27 -12.45 16.92 16.49
N LEU A 28 -11.18 17.32 16.63
CA LEU A 28 -10.53 18.25 15.69
C LEU A 28 -10.25 17.54 14.37
N VAL A 29 -9.75 16.30 14.42
CA VAL A 29 -9.53 15.49 13.21
C VAL A 29 -10.84 15.23 12.48
N ARG A 30 -11.90 14.84 13.20
CA ARG A 30 -13.25 14.62 12.63
C ARG A 30 -13.86 15.88 12.03
N GLN A 31 -13.57 17.05 12.60
CA GLN A 31 -14.01 18.32 12.03
C GLN A 31 -13.28 18.61 10.71
N THR A 32 -11.96 18.45 10.67
CA THR A 32 -11.16 18.76 9.48
C THR A 32 -11.45 17.80 8.32
N TYR A 33 -11.37 16.49 8.57
CA TYR A 33 -11.57 15.47 7.53
C TYR A 33 -13.04 15.23 7.18
N GLN A 34 -13.96 15.85 7.92
CA GLN A 34 -15.40 15.58 7.95
C GLN A 34 -15.75 14.23 8.58
N ALA A 35 -16.74 14.24 9.48
CA ALA A 35 -17.12 13.07 10.25
C ALA A 35 -17.51 11.86 9.37
N TYR A 36 -18.23 12.10 8.27
CA TYR A 36 -18.63 11.04 7.34
C TYR A 36 -17.43 10.33 6.70
N HIS A 37 -16.34 11.06 6.44
CA HIS A 37 -15.16 10.50 5.78
C HIS A 37 -14.27 9.74 6.76
N ILE A 38 -14.16 10.20 8.01
CA ILE A 38 -13.38 9.48 9.04
C ILE A 38 -13.91 8.06 9.28
N ASP A 39 -15.23 7.88 9.25
CA ASP A 39 -15.83 6.57 9.45
C ASP A 39 -15.53 5.65 8.24
N VAL A 40 -15.62 6.16 7.01
CA VAL A 40 -15.22 5.45 5.77
C VAL A 40 -13.72 5.11 5.76
N LEU A 41 -12.87 6.04 6.20
CA LEU A 41 -11.42 5.83 6.27
C LEU A 41 -11.10 4.68 7.24
N ARG A 42 -11.75 4.65 8.40
CA ARG A 42 -11.57 3.56 9.38
C ARG A 42 -11.97 2.21 8.80
N GLU A 43 -13.07 2.14 8.07
CA GLU A 43 -13.53 0.91 7.41
C GLU A 43 -12.58 0.46 6.29
N THR A 44 -11.97 1.41 5.58
CA THR A 44 -10.97 1.13 4.53
C THR A 44 -9.67 0.59 5.13
N VAL A 45 -9.19 1.18 6.23
CA VAL A 45 -7.98 0.72 6.93
C VAL A 45 -8.11 -0.73 7.38
N ALA A 46 -9.29 -1.13 7.86
CA ALA A 46 -9.57 -2.51 8.26
C ALA A 46 -9.50 -3.53 7.10
N ARG A 47 -9.49 -3.07 5.84
CA ARG A 47 -9.38 -3.88 4.62
C ARG A 47 -8.02 -3.77 3.94
N THR A 48 -7.08 -3.01 4.52
CA THR A 48 -5.78 -2.76 3.89
C THR A 48 -4.79 -3.88 4.20
N VAL A 49 -4.09 -4.36 3.17
CA VAL A 49 -3.01 -5.35 3.30
C VAL A 49 -1.70 -4.62 3.64
N PRO A 50 -0.94 -5.05 4.68
CA PRO A 50 0.37 -4.48 4.94
C PRO A 50 1.33 -4.75 3.78
N THR A 51 2.21 -3.81 3.49
CA THR A 51 3.27 -3.97 2.48
C THR A 51 4.05 -5.26 2.74
N ILE A 52 4.11 -6.14 1.75
CA ILE A 52 4.88 -7.38 1.87
C ILE A 52 6.37 -7.01 1.92
N ASN A 53 7.04 -7.38 3.01
CA ASN A 53 8.49 -7.20 3.12
C ASN A 53 9.19 -8.45 2.60
N TYR A 54 9.69 -8.41 1.36
CA TYR A 54 10.42 -9.51 0.74
C TYR A 54 11.82 -9.09 0.29
N PRO A 55 12.80 -10.00 0.33
CA PRO A 55 14.17 -9.72 -0.09
C PRO A 55 14.19 -9.22 -1.54
N GLY A 56 14.91 -8.14 -1.79
CA GLY A 56 15.07 -7.57 -3.14
C GLY A 56 13.87 -6.78 -3.67
N ALA A 57 12.95 -6.32 -2.80
CA ALA A 57 11.78 -5.51 -3.20
C ALA A 57 12.09 -4.35 -4.15
N THR A 58 13.20 -3.62 -3.95
CA THR A 58 13.62 -2.55 -4.85
C THR A 58 13.81 -3.03 -6.30
N ALA A 59 14.33 -4.23 -6.53
CA ALA A 59 14.51 -4.75 -7.88
C ALA A 59 13.17 -5.02 -8.57
N PHE A 60 12.17 -5.52 -7.82
CA PHE A 60 10.82 -5.72 -8.34
C PHE A 60 10.15 -4.39 -8.67
N HIS A 61 10.25 -3.40 -7.77
CA HIS A 61 9.70 -2.05 -8.00
C HIS A 61 10.36 -1.38 -9.21
N ASN A 62 11.69 -1.39 -9.31
CA ASN A 62 12.39 -0.79 -10.46
C ASN A 62 11.97 -1.43 -11.80
N ALA A 63 11.83 -2.76 -11.85
CA ALA A 63 11.39 -3.44 -13.06
C ALA A 63 9.97 -3.05 -13.48
N LEU A 64 9.08 -2.80 -12.51
CA LEU A 64 7.74 -2.28 -12.78
C LEU A 64 7.78 -0.82 -13.22
N ASP A 65 8.51 0.03 -12.50
CA ASP A 65 8.60 1.47 -12.77
C ASP A 65 9.14 1.76 -14.18
N GLU A 66 10.19 1.06 -14.59
CA GLU A 66 10.77 1.19 -15.94
C GLU A 66 9.74 0.86 -17.04
N ASN A 67 8.96 -0.21 -16.83
CA ASN A 67 7.94 -0.63 -17.79
C ASN A 67 6.70 0.28 -17.78
N LEU A 68 6.28 0.77 -16.61
CA LEU A 68 5.22 1.77 -16.51
C LEU A 68 5.63 3.06 -17.22
N MET A 69 6.86 3.52 -17.04
CA MET A 69 7.37 4.70 -17.75
C MET A 69 7.43 4.49 -19.27
N ALA A 70 7.87 3.31 -19.73
CA ALA A 70 7.85 2.96 -21.15
C ALA A 70 6.42 2.95 -21.72
N SER A 71 5.43 2.47 -20.96
CA SER A 71 4.01 2.52 -21.35
C SER A 71 3.47 3.95 -21.38
N LEU A 72 3.75 4.76 -20.36
CA LEU A 72 3.28 6.15 -20.24
C LEU A 72 3.84 7.03 -21.37
N THR A 73 5.07 6.77 -21.80
CA THR A 73 5.73 7.46 -22.92
C THR A 73 5.41 6.85 -24.29
N LYS A 74 4.51 5.85 -24.34
CA LYS A 74 4.06 5.15 -25.56
C LYS A 74 5.17 4.37 -26.30
N ALA A 75 6.27 4.06 -25.62
CA ALA A 75 7.32 3.19 -26.16
C ALA A 75 6.90 1.70 -26.15
N LYS A 76 5.99 1.32 -25.26
CA LYS A 76 5.34 0.00 -25.18
C LYS A 76 3.84 0.16 -25.03
N THR A 77 3.07 -0.86 -25.41
CA THR A 77 1.67 -0.96 -24.94
C THR A 77 1.62 -1.38 -23.47
N SER A 78 0.50 -1.16 -22.79
CA SER A 78 0.31 -1.60 -21.40
C SER A 78 0.48 -3.12 -21.28
N GLU A 79 -0.01 -3.89 -22.25
CA GLU A 79 0.12 -5.34 -22.29
C GLU A 79 1.58 -5.77 -22.40
N GLN A 80 2.35 -5.14 -23.29
CA GLN A 80 3.78 -5.42 -23.45
C GLN A 80 4.57 -5.06 -22.18
N ALA A 81 4.31 -3.89 -21.60
CA ALA A 81 4.96 -3.44 -20.37
C ALA A 81 4.73 -4.42 -19.21
N MET A 82 3.51 -4.94 -19.05
CA MET A 82 3.20 -5.92 -18.01
C MET A 82 3.82 -7.30 -18.29
N ALA A 83 3.83 -7.75 -19.55
CA ALA A 83 4.49 -9.01 -19.93
C ALA A 83 6.01 -8.98 -19.68
N ASP A 84 6.65 -7.84 -19.96
CA ASP A 84 8.07 -7.63 -19.71
C ASP A 84 8.35 -7.54 -18.20
N THR A 85 7.48 -6.88 -17.44
CA THR A 85 7.56 -6.85 -15.97
C THR A 85 7.51 -8.26 -15.39
N GLU A 86 6.57 -9.09 -15.83
CA GLU A 86 6.47 -10.50 -15.40
C GLU A 86 7.75 -11.27 -15.71
N THR A 87 8.30 -11.08 -16.91
CA THR A 87 9.54 -11.74 -17.33
C THR A 87 10.72 -11.37 -16.44
N GLU A 88 10.88 -10.09 -16.12
CA GLU A 88 11.93 -9.60 -15.21
C GLU A 88 11.70 -10.07 -13.78
N TRP A 89 10.47 -10.03 -13.28
CA TRP A 89 10.14 -10.52 -11.94
C TRP A 89 10.46 -12.01 -11.78
N LYS A 90 10.23 -12.85 -12.79
CA LYS A 90 10.66 -14.26 -12.80
C LYS A 90 12.18 -14.41 -12.72
N LYS A 91 12.96 -13.55 -13.38
CA LYS A 91 14.43 -13.56 -13.26
C LYS A 91 14.88 -13.13 -11.87
N ILE A 92 14.29 -12.06 -11.34
CA ILE A 92 14.57 -11.52 -10.01
C ILE A 92 14.24 -12.57 -8.94
N ALA A 93 13.07 -13.22 -9.01
CA ALA A 93 12.65 -14.26 -8.09
C ALA A 93 13.61 -15.45 -8.07
N ARG A 94 14.02 -15.95 -9.24
CA ARG A 94 15.03 -17.02 -9.35
C ARG A 94 16.37 -16.62 -8.73
N ARG A 95 16.81 -15.36 -8.89
CA ARG A 95 18.06 -14.86 -8.31
C ARG A 95 18.02 -14.76 -6.79
N ILE A 96 16.88 -14.36 -6.22
CA ILE A 96 16.70 -14.24 -4.77
C ILE A 96 16.49 -15.60 -4.10
N GLY A 97 15.77 -16.50 -4.79
CA GLY A 97 15.30 -17.78 -4.30
C GLY A 97 13.80 -17.73 -4.02
N GLU A 98 13.03 -18.50 -4.79
CA GLU A 98 11.55 -18.50 -4.72
C GLU A 98 11.04 -18.94 -3.34
N ASP A 99 11.71 -19.89 -2.69
CA ASP A 99 11.35 -20.35 -1.35
C ASP A 99 11.38 -19.21 -0.31
N LYS A 100 12.37 -18.31 -0.39
CA LYS A 100 12.47 -17.15 0.51
C LYS A 100 11.33 -16.16 0.28
N LEU A 101 10.91 -15.98 -0.96
CA LEU A 101 9.78 -15.12 -1.30
C LEU A 101 8.48 -15.74 -0.78
N LEU A 102 8.29 -17.05 -0.97
CA LEU A 102 7.14 -17.79 -0.47
C LEU A 102 7.05 -17.74 1.06
N GLU A 103 8.16 -17.93 1.76
CA GLU A 103 8.24 -17.80 3.22
C GLU A 103 7.84 -16.39 3.66
N ALA A 104 8.44 -15.35 3.06
CA ALA A 104 8.11 -13.96 3.38
C ALA A 104 6.63 -13.63 3.16
N ILE A 105 6.03 -14.09 2.05
CA ILE A 105 4.61 -13.89 1.75
C ILE A 105 3.72 -14.62 2.76
N ARG A 106 4.06 -15.87 3.11
CA ARG A 106 3.29 -16.66 4.09
C ARG A 106 3.31 -16.01 5.47
N THR A 107 4.48 -15.58 5.93
CA THR A 107 4.62 -14.85 7.20
C THR A 107 3.84 -13.54 7.15
N ASN A 108 3.92 -12.78 6.06
CA ASN A 108 3.16 -11.53 5.94
C ASN A 108 1.64 -11.74 5.94
N LYS A 109 1.17 -12.88 5.40
CA LYS A 109 -0.25 -13.22 5.34
C LYS A 109 -0.90 -13.31 6.72
N GLU A 110 -0.15 -13.61 7.78
CA GLU A 110 -0.64 -13.62 9.16
C GLU A 110 -1.18 -12.25 9.61
N ALA A 111 -0.67 -11.17 9.02
CA ALA A 111 -1.10 -9.80 9.30
C ALA A 111 -2.16 -9.27 8.31
N TRP A 112 -2.64 -10.09 7.37
CA TRP A 112 -3.63 -9.66 6.39
C TRP A 112 -5.03 -9.57 7.02
N PRO A 113 -5.87 -8.64 6.54
CA PRO A 113 -7.23 -8.51 7.03
C PRO A 113 -8.04 -9.78 6.73
N THR A 114 -8.88 -10.19 7.69
CA THR A 114 -9.83 -11.30 7.53
C THR A 114 -11.21 -10.84 7.06
N VAL A 115 -11.38 -9.53 6.87
CA VAL A 115 -12.62 -8.94 6.33
C VAL A 115 -12.70 -9.27 4.84
N LEU A 116 -13.73 -10.00 4.44
CA LEU A 116 -13.99 -10.40 3.05
C LEU A 116 -15.35 -9.86 2.63
N ASP A 117 -15.39 -9.11 1.54
CA ASP A 117 -16.66 -8.68 0.93
C ASP A 117 -17.15 -9.78 -0.04
N PRO A 118 -18.47 -9.97 -0.21
CA PRO A 118 -18.99 -10.94 -1.14
C PRO A 118 -18.60 -10.58 -2.57
N ILE A 119 -18.25 -11.59 -3.37
CA ILE A 119 -18.02 -11.41 -4.80
C ILE A 119 -19.40 -11.20 -5.46
N SER A 120 -19.64 -10.01 -5.99
CA SER A 120 -20.83 -9.64 -6.77
C SER A 120 -20.74 -10.15 -8.21
#